data_AF-A0A5R2N4R7-F1
#
_entry.id   AF-A0A5R2N4R7-F1
#
_cell.length_a   1.000
_cell.length_b   1.000
_cell.length_c   1.000
_cell.angle_alpha   90.00
_cell.angle_beta   90.00
_cell.angle_gamma   90.00
#
_symmetry.space_group_name_H-M   'P 1'
#
loop_
_entity.id
_entity.type
_entity.pdbx_description
1 polymer ?
#
loop_
_entity_poly.entity_id
_entity_poly.type
_entity_poly.pdbx_seq_one_letter_code
_entity_poly.pdbx_strand_id
1 'polypeptide(L)'
;LHEYEGEGGLAWARSFSGLLVTCGLDHVLGRETVPADSYNYPGRKTVLHSLHGRVGTIPARLTGYGERWDGDRCVLWAEGIVQQSAVFGEDLHLIRRIEADVGGNEIRLSDHVVNHGFNRTPHMYFYHVNISHPLLDEGSRYLAPIRDVV
;
A
#
# COMPACT_ATOMS: atom_id res chain seq x y z
N LEU A 1 -16.15 3.51 -1.14
CA LEU A 1 -14.92 2.91 -1.67
C LEU A 1 -15.17 2.55 -3.12
N HIS A 2 -14.20 2.80 -4.00
CA HIS A 2 -14.34 2.45 -5.41
C HIS A 2 -14.18 0.95 -5.60
N GLU A 3 -14.94 0.38 -6.53
CA GLU A 3 -14.77 -1.00 -6.97
C GLU A 3 -13.42 -1.13 -7.69
N TYR A 4 -12.45 -1.83 -7.11
CA TYR A 4 -11.08 -1.88 -7.64
C TYR A 4 -10.98 -2.64 -8.98
N GLU A 5 -11.94 -3.52 -9.30
CA GLU A 5 -12.05 -4.22 -10.59
C GLU A 5 -12.85 -3.42 -11.62
N GLY A 6 -13.43 -2.29 -11.22
CA GLY A 6 -14.18 -1.41 -12.12
C GLY A 6 -13.33 -0.91 -13.29
N GLU A 7 -14.01 -0.54 -14.39
CA GLU A 7 -13.35 -0.13 -15.64
C GLU A 7 -12.36 -1.19 -16.16
N GLY A 8 -12.67 -2.47 -15.92
CA GLY A 8 -11.80 -3.58 -16.26
C GLY A 8 -10.48 -3.56 -15.49
N GLY A 9 -10.49 -3.17 -14.21
CA GLY A 9 -9.30 -3.11 -13.36
C GLY A 9 -8.49 -1.80 -13.45
N LEU A 10 -9.06 -0.75 -14.06
CA LEU A 10 -8.47 0.59 -14.14
C LEU A 10 -9.09 1.59 -13.15
N ALA A 11 -10.15 1.22 -12.44
CA ALA A 11 -10.85 2.09 -11.50
C ALA A 11 -9.98 2.64 -10.35
N TRP A 12 -8.79 2.07 -10.10
CA TRP A 12 -7.79 2.68 -9.21
C TRP A 12 -7.51 4.15 -9.57
N ALA A 13 -7.51 4.49 -10.87
CA ALA A 13 -7.29 5.85 -11.35
C ALA A 13 -8.39 6.85 -10.92
N ARG A 14 -9.55 6.36 -10.43
CA ARG A 14 -10.62 7.21 -9.88
C ARG A 14 -10.36 7.65 -8.44
N SER A 15 -9.54 6.91 -7.69
CA SER A 15 -9.22 7.19 -6.29
C SER A 15 -7.80 7.68 -6.06
N PHE A 16 -6.94 7.59 -7.08
CA PHE A 16 -5.54 7.97 -7.00
C PHE A 16 -5.37 9.45 -6.63
N SER A 17 -4.85 9.71 -5.44
CA SER A 17 -4.68 11.07 -4.90
C SER A 17 -3.73 11.06 -3.69
N GLY A 18 -3.31 12.26 -3.26
CA GLY A 18 -2.50 12.46 -2.06
C GLY A 18 -1.00 12.18 -2.25
N LEU A 19 -0.23 12.42 -1.19
CA LEU A 19 1.24 12.31 -1.18
C LEU A 19 1.73 10.88 -1.34
N LEU A 20 1.07 9.91 -0.72
CA LEU A 20 1.48 8.51 -0.73
C LEU A 20 0.26 7.61 -0.93
N VAL A 21 0.34 6.73 -1.91
CA VAL A 21 -0.61 5.64 -2.12
C VAL A 21 0.13 4.31 -2.00
N THR A 22 -0.37 3.41 -1.16
CA THR A 22 0.16 2.04 -1.07
C THR A 22 -0.42 1.21 -2.20
N CYS A 23 0.45 0.58 -2.98
CA CYS A 23 0.10 -0.40 -4.00
C CYS A 23 0.47 -1.81 -3.50
N GLY A 24 -0.37 -2.82 -3.77
CA GLY A 24 -0.22 -4.17 -3.20
C GLY A 24 -1.55 -4.82 -2.79
N LEU A 25 -1.55 -5.83 -1.92
CA LEU A 25 -0.37 -6.49 -1.30
C LEU A 25 0.10 -7.73 -2.07
N ASP A 26 -0.73 -8.27 -2.96
CA ASP A 26 -0.43 -9.42 -3.82
C ASP A 26 0.09 -9.00 -5.20
N HIS A 27 -0.22 -7.78 -5.63
CA HIS A 27 0.11 -7.24 -6.95
C HIS A 27 0.32 -5.73 -6.93
N VAL A 28 1.28 -5.24 -7.72
CA VAL A 28 1.56 -3.78 -7.88
C VAL A 28 1.60 -3.30 -9.32
N LEU A 29 1.56 -4.22 -10.30
CA LEU A 29 1.78 -3.89 -11.71
C LEU A 29 0.50 -3.42 -12.42
N GLY A 30 0.53 -3.39 -13.75
CA GLY A 30 -0.65 -3.13 -14.58
C GLY A 30 -1.69 -4.25 -14.50
N ARG A 31 -2.80 -4.07 -15.22
CA ARG A 31 -3.87 -5.06 -15.30
C ARG A 31 -3.38 -6.35 -15.94
N GLU A 32 -3.61 -7.49 -15.28
CA GLU A 32 -3.26 -8.80 -15.82
C GLU A 32 -4.23 -9.88 -15.33
N THR A 33 -4.53 -10.88 -16.16
CA THR A 33 -5.21 -12.09 -15.71
C THR A 33 -4.19 -13.21 -15.60
N VAL A 34 -4.00 -13.72 -14.39
CA VAL A 34 -2.99 -14.74 -14.09
C VAL A 34 -3.65 -16.04 -13.59
N PRO A 35 -2.95 -17.19 -13.67
CA PRO A 35 -3.40 -18.42 -13.03
C PRO A 35 -3.57 -18.24 -11.51
N ALA A 36 -4.59 -18.87 -10.94
CA ALA A 36 -4.92 -18.80 -9.52
C ALA A 36 -4.41 -20.01 -8.71
N ASP A 37 -3.44 -20.73 -9.27
CA ASP A 37 -2.92 -21.99 -8.70
C ASP A 37 -2.39 -21.81 -7.26
N SER A 38 -1.88 -20.61 -6.92
CA SER A 38 -1.38 -20.27 -5.58
C SER A 38 -2.45 -20.31 -4.49
N TYR A 39 -3.74 -20.18 -4.83
CA TYR A 39 -4.82 -20.23 -3.85
C TYR A 39 -5.21 -21.66 -3.46
N ASN A 40 -4.70 -22.68 -4.16
CA ASN A 40 -5.00 -24.10 -3.91
C ASN A 40 -6.52 -24.38 -3.83
N TYR A 41 -7.29 -23.74 -4.71
CA TYR A 41 -8.74 -23.87 -4.74
C TYR A 41 -9.23 -24.22 -6.15
N PRO A 42 -9.72 -25.46 -6.40
CA PRO A 42 -10.12 -25.91 -7.74
C PRO A 42 -11.21 -25.07 -8.41
N GLY A 43 -12.04 -24.37 -7.61
CA GLY A 43 -13.11 -23.51 -8.11
C GLY A 43 -12.62 -22.18 -8.70
N ARG A 44 -11.37 -21.77 -8.44
CA ARG A 44 -10.79 -20.51 -8.92
C ARG A 44 -9.56 -20.81 -9.77
N LYS A 45 -9.73 -20.75 -11.10
CA LYS A 45 -8.67 -21.04 -12.08
C LYS A 45 -7.80 -19.85 -12.43
N THR A 46 -8.37 -18.64 -12.37
CA THR A 46 -7.67 -17.39 -12.69
C THR A 46 -8.04 -16.29 -11.70
N VAL A 47 -7.20 -15.26 -11.63
CA VAL A 47 -7.48 -14.01 -10.93
C VAL A 47 -7.18 -12.83 -11.84
N LEU A 48 -8.04 -11.81 -11.80
CA LEU A 48 -7.77 -10.52 -12.41
C LEU A 48 -7.04 -9.65 -11.39
N HIS A 49 -5.80 -9.28 -11.70
CA HIS A 49 -5.10 -8.22 -11.01
C HIS A 49 -5.47 -6.88 -11.64
N SER A 50 -5.99 -5.97 -10.82
CA SER A 50 -6.20 -4.56 -11.20
C SER A 50 -4.91 -3.76 -11.12
N LEU A 51 -4.89 -2.60 -11.77
CA LEU A 51 -3.78 -1.65 -11.70
C LEU A 51 -3.42 -1.35 -10.23
N HIS A 52 -2.16 -1.59 -9.88
CA HIS A 52 -1.58 -1.33 -8.55
C HIS A 52 -2.17 -2.11 -7.37
N GLY A 53 -2.89 -3.19 -7.66
CA GLY A 53 -3.51 -4.02 -6.64
C GLY A 53 -4.70 -3.32 -5.98
N ARG A 54 -5.07 -3.76 -4.78
CA ARG A 54 -6.33 -3.34 -4.14
C ARG A 54 -6.18 -2.81 -2.73
N VAL A 55 -5.02 -2.93 -2.09
CA VAL A 55 -4.81 -2.49 -0.70
C VAL A 55 -5.23 -1.03 -0.47
N GLY A 56 -4.97 -0.13 -1.42
CA GLY A 56 -5.37 1.29 -1.34
C GLY A 56 -6.88 1.53 -1.36
N THR A 57 -7.69 0.52 -1.69
CA THR A 57 -9.16 0.59 -1.70
C THR A 57 -9.81 -0.15 -0.52
N ILE A 58 -9.00 -0.75 0.36
CA ILE A 58 -9.47 -1.47 1.55
C ILE A 58 -9.39 -0.52 2.75
N PRO A 59 -10.48 -0.37 3.53
CA PRO A 59 -10.46 0.49 4.69
C PRO A 59 -9.54 -0.11 5.77
N ALA A 60 -8.73 0.74 6.39
CA ALA A 60 -7.94 0.34 7.54
C ALA A 60 -8.83 0.27 8.80
N ARG A 61 -8.57 -0.71 9.65
CA ARG A 61 -9.04 -0.71 11.04
C ARG A 61 -7.98 -0.04 11.91
N LEU A 62 -8.33 1.10 12.51
CA LEU A 62 -7.47 1.78 13.46
C LEU A 62 -7.23 0.91 14.70
N THR A 63 -5.96 0.69 15.07
CA THR A 63 -5.57 -0.06 16.28
C THR A 63 -5.17 0.87 17.42
N GLY A 64 -4.75 2.09 17.11
CA GLY A 64 -4.47 3.12 18.10
C GLY A 64 -4.02 4.42 17.46
N TYR A 65 -4.05 5.49 18.23
CA TYR A 65 -3.49 6.79 17.88
C TYR A 65 -3.30 7.61 19.15
N GLY A 66 -2.46 8.64 19.09
CA GLY A 66 -2.29 9.57 20.18
C GLY A 66 -0.95 10.28 20.12
N GLU A 67 -0.52 10.75 21.29
CA GLU A 67 0.79 11.33 21.52
C GLU A 67 1.61 10.43 22.45
N ARG A 68 2.94 10.46 22.26
CA ARG A 68 3.90 9.84 23.17
C ARG A 68 4.94 10.89 23.54
N TRP A 69 5.12 11.08 24.84
CA TRP A 69 6.10 11.99 25.40
C TRP A 69 7.37 11.25 25.84
N ASP A 70 8.52 11.83 25.53
CA ASP A 70 9.84 11.42 25.99
C ASP A 70 10.60 12.69 26.42
N GLY A 71 10.49 13.04 27.71
CA GLY A 71 10.87 14.37 28.20
C GLY A 71 10.06 15.46 27.50
N ASP A 72 10.76 16.44 26.90
CA ASP A 72 10.16 17.54 26.16
C ASP A 72 9.80 17.18 24.71
N ARG A 73 10.15 15.97 24.25
CA ARG A 73 9.85 15.49 22.90
C ARG A 73 8.45 14.88 22.86
N CYS A 74 7.58 15.42 22.02
CA CYS A 74 6.26 14.85 21.74
C CYS A 74 6.22 14.24 20.33
N VAL A 75 5.79 12.97 20.24
CA VAL A 75 5.56 12.25 18.98
C VAL A 75 4.06 12.01 18.81
N LEU A 76 3.49 12.53 17.73
CA LEU A 76 2.15 12.15 17.27
C LEU A 76 2.25 10.83 16.52
N TRP A 77 1.31 9.92 16.76
CA TRP A 77 1.28 8.63 16.08
C TRP A 77 -0.13 8.13 15.80
N ALA A 78 -0.27 7.32 14.76
CA ALA A 78 -1.46 6.54 14.44
C ALA A 78 -1.04 5.18 13.89
N GLU A 79 -1.80 4.14 14.23
CA GLU A 79 -1.57 2.79 13.79
C GLU A 79 -2.88 2.13 13.33
N GLY A 80 -2.82 1.37 12.25
CA GLY A 80 -3.95 0.62 11.76
C GLY A 80 -3.55 -0.60 10.95
N ILE A 81 -4.54 -1.47 10.72
CA ILE A 81 -4.39 -2.70 9.98
C ILE A 81 -5.29 -2.65 8.74
N VAL A 82 -4.72 -2.91 7.56
CA VAL A 82 -5.47 -3.17 6.33
C VAL A 82 -5.42 -4.67 6.07
N GLN A 83 -6.59 -5.29 5.98
CA GLN A 83 -6.73 -6.73 5.78
C GLN A 83 -7.20 -7.01 4.34
N GLN A 84 -6.30 -7.55 3.52
CA GLN A 84 -6.62 -8.05 2.19
C GLN A 84 -6.79 -9.57 2.27
N SER A 85 -8.04 -10.02 2.35
CA SER A 85 -8.35 -11.42 2.56
C SER A 85 -9.59 -11.88 1.78
N ALA A 86 -9.61 -13.16 1.40
CA ALA A 86 -10.77 -13.81 0.82
C ALA A 86 -10.85 -15.28 1.25
N VAL A 87 -12.08 -15.80 1.39
CA VAL A 87 -12.28 -17.26 1.54
C VAL A 87 -11.79 -17.93 0.26
N PHE A 88 -10.98 -18.98 0.41
CA PHE A 88 -10.28 -19.65 -0.71
C PHE A 88 -9.39 -18.69 -1.54
N GLY A 89 -8.76 -17.72 -0.87
CA GLY A 89 -7.82 -16.78 -1.47
C GLY A 89 -6.66 -16.46 -0.53
N GLU A 90 -6.06 -15.29 -0.75
CA GLU A 90 -5.05 -14.73 0.14
C GLU A 90 -5.60 -14.33 1.52
N ASP A 91 -4.70 -14.19 2.48
CA ASP A 91 -4.95 -13.54 3.78
C ASP A 91 -3.70 -12.74 4.18
N LEU A 92 -3.61 -11.49 3.71
CA LEU A 92 -2.48 -10.58 3.91
C LEU A 92 -2.90 -9.40 4.77
N HIS A 93 -2.16 -9.17 5.86
CA HIS A 93 -2.39 -8.06 6.78
C HIS A 93 -1.24 -7.05 6.67
N LEU A 94 -1.56 -5.80 6.32
CA LEU A 94 -0.64 -4.67 6.46
C LEU A 94 -0.88 -3.99 7.79
N ILE A 95 0.08 -4.06 8.70
CA ILE A 95 0.13 -3.24 9.91
C ILE A 95 0.97 -2.01 9.60
N ARG A 96 0.37 -0.82 9.69
CA ARG A 96 1.02 0.45 9.39
C ARG A 96 1.01 1.34 10.62
N ARG A 97 2.16 1.93 10.92
CA ARG A 97 2.33 3.00 11.91
C ARG A 97 2.87 4.25 11.22
N ILE A 98 2.20 5.38 11.46
CA ILE A 98 2.58 6.72 10.99
C ILE A 98 2.96 7.54 12.21
N GLU A 99 4.11 8.20 12.17
CA GLU A 99 4.63 9.02 13.27
C GLU A 99 5.20 10.35 12.78
N ALA A 100 5.06 11.40 13.59
CA ALA A 100 5.67 12.70 13.37
C ALA A 100 6.04 13.35 14.71
N ASP A 101 7.21 14.00 14.79
CA ASP A 101 7.56 14.82 15.96
C ASP A 101 6.80 16.15 15.90
N VAL A 102 6.26 16.60 17.03
CA VAL A 102 5.67 17.94 17.13
C VAL A 102 6.77 18.98 16.89
N GLY A 103 6.56 19.86 15.89
CA GLY A 103 7.56 20.84 15.45
C GLY A 103 8.66 20.28 14.55
N GLY A 104 8.60 18.99 14.20
CA GLY A 104 9.52 18.36 13.24
C GLY A 104 9.13 18.59 11.78
N ASN A 105 10.00 18.16 10.88
CA ASN A 105 9.81 18.21 9.42
C ASN A 105 9.83 16.81 8.76
N GLU A 106 9.70 15.76 9.55
CA GLU A 106 9.75 14.37 9.11
C GLU A 106 8.43 13.64 9.42
N ILE A 107 7.94 12.86 8.46
CA ILE A 107 6.89 11.85 8.66
C ILE A 107 7.55 10.48 8.51
N ARG A 108 7.43 9.66 9.54
CA ARG A 108 7.95 8.28 9.55
C ARG A 108 6.81 7.31 9.34
N LEU A 109 7.04 6.35 8.45
CA LEU A 109 6.09 5.31 8.09
C LEU A 109 6.75 3.95 8.31
N SER A 110 6.17 3.13 9.18
CA SER A 110 6.63 1.77 9.44
C SER A 110 5.54 0.79 9.06
N ASP A 111 5.83 -0.07 8.10
CA ASP A 111 4.90 -1.08 7.60
C ASP A 111 5.43 -2.48 7.88
N HIS A 112 4.53 -3.35 8.33
CA HIS A 112 4.78 -4.77 8.50
C HIS A 112 3.67 -5.54 7.80
N VAL A 113 4.03 -6.31 6.77
CA VAL A 113 3.11 -7.19 6.05
C VAL A 113 3.23 -8.61 6.59
N VAL A 114 2.11 -9.18 7.00
CA VAL A 114 2.02 -10.54 7.52
C VAL A 114 1.14 -11.38 6.60
N ASN A 115 1.65 -12.52 6.14
CA ASN A 115 0.80 -13.57 5.58
C ASN A 115 0.16 -14.32 6.75
N HIS A 116 -1.12 -14.05 7.01
CA HIS A 116 -1.89 -14.64 8.09
C HIS A 116 -2.56 -15.98 7.66
N GLY A 117 -2.54 -16.28 6.36
CA GLY A 117 -3.05 -17.52 5.80
C GLY A 117 -2.08 -18.71 5.94
N PHE A 118 -2.60 -19.91 5.66
CA PHE A 118 -1.83 -21.17 5.73
C PHE A 118 -1.00 -21.44 4.47
N ASN A 119 -1.36 -20.83 3.34
CA ASN A 119 -0.69 -21.04 2.05
C ASN A 119 0.40 -20.00 1.81
N ARG A 120 1.38 -20.35 0.98
CA ARG A 120 2.30 -19.35 0.42
C ARG A 120 1.52 -18.43 -0.51
N THR A 121 1.58 -17.14 -0.24
CA THR A 121 0.86 -16.11 -1.00
C THR A 121 1.88 -15.20 -1.70
N PRO A 122 1.71 -14.87 -2.99
CA PRO A 122 2.49 -13.84 -3.65
C PRO A 122 2.41 -12.52 -2.88
N HIS A 123 3.53 -11.81 -2.81
CA HIS A 123 3.60 -10.52 -2.16
C HIS A 123 4.35 -9.54 -3.02
N MET A 124 3.72 -8.38 -3.27
CA MET A 124 4.34 -7.22 -3.89
C MET A 124 3.95 -5.97 -3.10
N TYR A 125 4.88 -5.02 -3.02
CA TYR A 125 4.67 -3.81 -2.25
C TYR A 125 5.32 -2.62 -2.94
N PHE A 126 4.58 -1.52 -3.10
CA PHE A 126 5.09 -0.31 -3.74
C PHE A 126 4.54 0.94 -3.05
N TYR A 127 5.47 1.82 -2.64
CA TYR A 127 5.17 3.15 -2.15
C TYR A 127 5.05 4.12 -3.32
N HIS A 128 3.82 4.38 -3.77
CA HIS A 128 3.57 5.36 -4.83
C HIS A 128 3.60 6.78 -4.25
N VAL A 129 4.79 7.38 -4.21
CA VAL A 129 4.99 8.74 -3.69
C VAL A 129 4.77 9.77 -4.78
N ASN A 130 3.83 10.68 -4.56
CA ASN A 130 3.42 11.73 -5.49
C ASN A 130 3.94 13.07 -5.00
N ILE A 131 4.88 13.65 -5.74
CA ILE A 131 5.44 14.97 -5.46
C ILE A 131 4.94 15.96 -6.50
N SER A 132 4.55 17.15 -6.05
CA SER A 132 4.01 18.22 -6.89
C SER A 132 4.65 19.58 -6.50
N HIS A 133 4.17 20.65 -7.11
CA HIS A 133 4.49 22.02 -6.75
C HIS A 133 4.27 22.26 -5.23
N PRO A 134 5.13 23.03 -4.55
CA PRO A 134 6.26 23.78 -5.09
C PRO A 134 7.58 23.00 -5.18
N LEU A 135 7.61 21.72 -4.79
CA LEU A 135 8.86 20.93 -4.82
C LEU A 135 9.23 20.51 -6.26
N LEU A 136 8.22 20.22 -7.08
CA LEU A 136 8.38 19.97 -8.50
C LEU A 136 8.07 21.25 -9.30
N ASP A 137 9.09 21.83 -9.92
CA ASP A 137 9.00 23.01 -10.79
C ASP A 137 10.13 22.99 -11.84
N GLU A 138 10.17 24.01 -12.70
CA GLU A 138 11.28 24.23 -13.62
C GLU A 138 12.63 24.22 -12.88
N GLY A 139 13.57 23.40 -13.36
CA GLY A 139 14.89 23.25 -12.75
C GLY A 139 14.99 22.23 -11.61
N SER A 140 13.88 21.60 -11.18
CA SER A 140 13.92 20.50 -10.23
C SER A 140 14.82 19.35 -10.73
N ARG A 141 15.50 18.69 -9.80
CA ARG A 141 16.39 17.56 -10.09
C ARG A 141 16.01 16.35 -9.26
N TYR A 142 15.98 15.18 -9.89
CA TYR A 142 15.89 13.91 -9.19
C TYR A 142 17.31 13.44 -8.83
N LEU A 143 17.60 13.35 -7.55
CA LEU A 143 18.88 12.88 -7.03
C LEU A 143 18.68 11.53 -6.37
N ALA A 144 19.30 10.49 -6.92
CA ALA A 144 19.30 9.15 -6.34
C ALA A 144 20.65 8.47 -6.64
N PRO A 145 21.14 7.61 -5.73
CA PRO A 145 22.37 6.83 -5.95
C PRO A 145 22.11 5.68 -6.92
N ILE A 146 21.84 6.00 -8.19
CA ILE A 146 21.52 5.04 -9.25
C ILE A 146 22.82 4.45 -9.82
N ARG A 147 22.88 3.12 -9.93
CA ARG A 147 24.01 2.40 -10.55
C ARG A 147 23.77 2.04 -12.01
N ASP A 148 22.52 1.78 -12.38
CA ASP A 148 22.12 1.36 -13.73
C ASP A 148 20.68 1.82 -14.03
N VAL A 149 20.34 1.99 -15.30
CA VAL A 149 19.02 2.37 -15.80
C VAL A 149 18.62 1.46 -16.97
N VAL A 150 17.34 1.10 -17.05
CA VAL A 150 16.78 0.25 -18.11
C VAL A 150 16.03 1.08 -19.13
#